data_AF-A0A7W9YTG6-F1
#
_entry.id   AF-A0A7W9YTG6-F1
#
_cell.length_a   1.000
_cell.length_b   1.000
_cell.length_c   1.000
_cell.angle_alpha   90.00
_cell.angle_beta   90.00
_cell.angle_gamma   90.00
#
_symmetry.space_group_name_H-M   'P 1'
#
loop_
_entity.id
_entity.type
_entity.pdbx_description
1 polymer ?
#
loop_
_entity_poly.entity_id
_entity_poly.type
_entity_poly.pdbx_seq_one_letter_code
_entity_poly.pdbx_strand_id
1 'polypeptide(L)'
;MEIDRLKEGKSPYSKVVCLSGPVVDKYSQRIYRQTIDFQHFTYLGYRRNNNLFSETAPFREILSILLKNEPGPDQMKLMASALKTIRLDPVINVVLPEDKGRRTRTGHLDFHQGVLPRFSPAMSIARARFECARAGEKIPLQALSGGERAYLLLMLAFCFCLPVNALVLLDEPETSLHPEWQLTAMSQLLQLADKLRLGLTIVIATHSPLVVASVPNEASLVCEFPAGNRWANKELFGHTADTVLAEQFGVISPRSPEVLQALQDCLTLISSGNGNSTEFHQAIAYLDSFNLNLAESDPLYRTLATIRRFGRNGK
;
A
#
# COMPACT_ATOMS: atom_id res chain seq x y z
N MET A 1 -7.69 13.82 19.59
CA MET A 1 -7.53 13.09 20.86
C MET A 1 -6.07 12.69 21.08
N GLU A 2 -5.48 11.79 20.31
CA GLU A 2 -4.08 11.39 20.59
C GLU A 2 -3.06 12.50 20.28
N ILE A 3 -3.23 13.24 19.18
CA ILE A 3 -2.40 14.44 18.88
C ILE A 3 -2.48 15.46 20.02
N ASP A 4 -3.65 15.66 20.61
CA ASP A 4 -3.86 16.61 21.71
C ASP A 4 -3.14 16.10 22.98
N ARG A 5 -3.25 14.81 23.29
CA ARG A 5 -2.48 14.17 24.38
C ARG A 5 -0.98 14.26 24.18
N LEU A 6 -0.50 14.16 22.93
CA LEU A 6 0.92 14.25 22.60
C LEU A 6 1.45 15.66 22.88
N LYS A 7 0.70 16.70 22.50
CA LYS A 7 1.03 18.10 22.82
C LYS A 7 0.98 18.40 24.32
N GLU A 8 0.14 17.70 25.07
CA GLU A 8 0.03 17.81 26.52
C GLU A 8 1.07 16.96 27.28
N GLY A 9 1.92 16.19 26.59
CA GLY A 9 2.87 15.27 27.23
C GLY A 9 2.22 14.07 27.92
N LYS A 10 0.96 13.75 27.60
CA LYS A 10 0.14 12.67 28.19
C LYS A 10 -0.01 11.46 27.27
N SER A 11 0.61 11.50 26.10
CA SER A 11 0.68 10.39 25.15
C SER A 11 1.78 9.41 25.56
N PRO A 12 1.55 8.10 25.47
CA PRO A 12 2.62 7.12 25.62
C PRO A 12 3.58 7.15 24.41
N TYR A 13 3.17 7.72 23.28
CA TYR A 13 3.97 7.83 22.05
C TYR A 13 4.76 9.14 21.99
N SER A 14 5.96 9.06 21.42
CA SER A 14 6.85 10.19 21.15
C SER A 14 6.41 11.04 19.96
N LYS A 15 5.71 10.42 18.99
CA LYS A 15 5.27 11.06 17.75
C LYS A 15 4.11 10.31 17.10
N VAL A 16 3.29 11.03 16.34
CA VAL A 16 2.37 10.43 15.36
C VAL A 16 2.93 10.61 13.94
N VAL A 17 2.97 9.56 13.15
CA VAL A 17 3.34 9.60 11.72
C VAL A 17 2.14 9.13 10.90
N CYS A 18 1.61 9.97 10.03
CA CYS A 18 0.53 9.64 9.09
C CYS A 18 1.11 9.48 7.68
N LEU A 19 0.88 8.34 7.06
CA LEU A 19 1.16 8.10 5.65
C LEU A 19 -0.15 7.91 4.90
N SER A 20 -0.26 8.54 3.73
CA SER A 20 -1.37 8.33 2.81
C SER A 20 -0.91 7.61 1.55
N GLY A 21 -1.58 6.50 1.22
CA GLY A 21 -1.54 5.93 -0.13
C GLY A 21 -2.31 6.76 -1.16
N PRO A 22 -3.60 7.08 -0.95
CA PRO A 22 -4.39 7.80 -1.94
C PRO A 22 -4.07 9.30 -1.96
N VAL A 23 -4.36 9.93 -3.09
CA VAL A 23 -4.26 11.40 -3.23
C VAL A 23 -5.28 12.11 -2.33
N VAL A 24 -6.47 11.52 -2.19
CA VAL A 24 -7.55 12.00 -1.33
C VAL A 24 -7.68 11.08 -0.12
N ASP A 25 -6.95 11.42 0.93
CA ASP A 25 -6.96 10.69 2.20
C ASP A 25 -8.14 11.06 3.12
N LYS A 26 -8.32 10.23 4.15
CA LYS A 26 -9.34 10.44 5.19
C LYS A 26 -8.80 11.15 6.43
N TYR A 27 -7.55 11.61 6.42
CA TYR A 27 -7.00 12.34 7.56
C TYR A 27 -7.73 13.67 7.76
N SER A 28 -7.96 14.01 9.04
CA SER A 28 -8.68 15.23 9.38
C SER A 28 -7.96 16.49 8.86
N GLN A 29 -8.71 17.56 8.60
CA GLN A 29 -8.11 18.83 8.16
C GLN A 29 -7.08 19.37 9.15
N ARG A 30 -7.21 19.03 10.43
CA ARG A 30 -6.23 19.39 11.46
C ARG A 30 -4.84 18.82 11.18
N ILE A 31 -4.74 17.65 10.55
CA ILE A 31 -3.47 16.97 10.27
C ILE A 31 -2.70 17.71 9.17
N TYR A 32 -3.29 17.88 7.98
CA TYR A 32 -2.59 18.52 6.87
C TYR A 32 -2.55 20.07 6.96
N ARG A 33 -3.36 20.68 7.84
CA ARG A 33 -3.28 22.14 8.14
C ARG A 33 -2.26 22.50 9.21
N GLN A 34 -1.78 21.53 9.99
CA GLN A 34 -0.75 21.76 11.01
C GLN A 34 0.66 21.69 10.40
N THR A 35 0.95 22.54 9.41
CA THR A 35 2.25 22.66 8.73
C THR A 35 3.44 23.03 9.63
N ILE A 36 3.24 23.15 10.96
CA ILE A 36 4.20 23.77 11.90
C ILE A 36 4.56 22.85 13.09
N ASP A 37 3.79 21.79 13.37
CA ASP A 37 4.09 20.90 14.51
C ASP A 37 4.87 19.64 14.10
N PHE A 38 6.08 19.86 13.56
CA PHE A 38 7.00 18.78 13.20
C PHE A 38 7.53 17.99 14.41
N GLN A 39 7.37 18.53 15.62
CA GLN A 39 7.79 17.88 16.86
C GLN A 39 6.87 16.71 17.17
N HIS A 40 5.56 16.94 17.19
CA HIS A 40 4.60 15.95 17.65
C HIS A 40 4.03 15.09 16.51
N PHE A 41 4.07 15.57 15.27
CA PHE A 41 3.39 14.92 14.15
C PHE A 41 4.15 15.01 12.82
N THR A 42 3.97 14.04 11.93
CA THR A 42 4.49 14.07 10.54
C THR A 42 3.44 13.54 9.58
N TYR A 43 3.07 14.36 8.60
CA TYR A 43 2.15 14.00 7.53
C TYR A 43 2.90 13.76 6.22
N LEU A 44 2.81 12.55 5.71
CA LEU A 44 3.37 12.12 4.44
C LEU A 44 2.22 11.77 3.49
N GLY A 45 1.53 12.80 3.02
CA GLY A 45 0.49 12.65 2.01
C GLY A 45 0.50 13.77 0.97
N TYR A 46 -0.39 13.62 0.00
CA TYR A 46 -0.46 14.46 -1.18
C TYR A 46 -1.21 15.76 -0.93
N ARG A 47 -2.11 15.79 0.05
CA ARG A 47 -2.98 16.93 0.34
C ARG A 47 -2.23 18.04 1.08
N ARG A 48 -2.49 19.28 0.71
CA ARG A 48 -1.86 20.48 1.28
C ARG A 48 -2.92 21.49 1.70
N ASN A 49 -2.46 22.58 2.32
CA ASN A 49 -3.34 23.70 2.69
C ASN A 49 -4.23 24.13 1.51
N ASN A 50 -5.45 24.54 1.82
CA ASN A 50 -6.48 24.91 0.85
C ASN A 50 -6.90 23.79 -0.14
N ASN A 51 -6.77 22.51 0.24
CA ASN A 51 -7.11 21.35 -0.61
C ASN A 51 -6.31 21.28 -1.92
N LEU A 52 -5.12 21.87 -1.97
CA LEU A 52 -4.19 21.67 -3.07
C LEU A 52 -3.54 20.29 -2.95
N PHE A 53 -3.20 19.67 -4.08
CA PHE A 53 -2.53 18.37 -4.13
C PHE A 53 -1.12 18.52 -4.71
N SER A 54 -0.16 17.77 -4.16
CA SER A 54 1.21 17.78 -4.65
C SER A 54 1.87 16.41 -4.50
N GLU A 55 2.23 15.83 -5.64
CA GLU A 55 2.94 14.54 -5.74
C GLU A 55 4.36 14.59 -5.21
N THR A 56 4.99 15.77 -5.19
CA THR A 56 6.37 15.95 -4.71
C THR A 56 6.45 16.33 -3.24
N ALA A 57 5.35 16.83 -2.68
CA ALA A 57 5.39 17.37 -1.33
C ALA A 57 5.74 16.30 -0.27
N PRO A 58 5.20 15.06 -0.24
CA PRO A 58 5.63 14.10 0.78
C PRO A 58 7.14 13.78 0.70
N PHE A 59 7.74 13.82 -0.49
CA PHE A 59 9.20 13.66 -0.69
C PHE A 59 10.00 14.85 -0.15
N ARG A 60 9.46 16.08 -0.22
CA ARG A 60 10.07 17.27 0.39
C ARG A 60 10.07 17.16 1.92
N GLU A 61 8.99 16.65 2.49
CA GLU A 61 8.88 16.44 3.94
C GLU A 61 9.92 15.42 4.42
N ILE A 62 10.08 14.31 3.70
CA ILE A 62 11.16 13.33 3.95
C ILE A 62 12.53 13.99 3.82
N LEU A 63 12.77 14.77 2.77
CA LEU A 63 14.04 15.50 2.60
C LEU A 63 14.31 16.45 3.79
N SER A 64 13.29 17.14 4.30
CA SER A 64 13.45 18.00 5.49
C SER A 64 13.92 17.22 6.72
N ILE A 65 13.42 15.99 6.89
CA ILE A 65 13.80 15.11 8.00
C ILE A 65 15.24 14.61 7.80
N LEU A 66 15.58 14.14 6.60
CA LEU A 66 16.93 13.68 6.23
C LEU A 66 18.00 14.76 6.37
N LEU A 67 17.66 16.02 6.14
CA LEU A 67 18.61 17.13 6.34
C LEU A 67 18.85 17.44 7.82
N LYS A 68 17.97 17.00 8.73
CA LYS A 68 18.07 17.25 10.18
C LYS A 68 18.65 16.06 10.94
N ASN A 69 18.49 14.85 10.39
CA ASN A 69 18.86 13.60 11.03
C ASN A 69 19.73 12.77 10.08
N GLU A 70 20.88 12.29 10.57
CA GLU A 70 21.72 11.37 9.81
C GLU A 70 21.19 9.93 9.91
N PRO A 71 20.86 9.24 8.80
CA PRO A 71 20.41 7.86 8.84
C PRO A 71 21.55 6.91 9.20
N GLY A 72 21.20 5.85 9.92
CA GLY A 72 22.13 4.75 10.18
C GLY A 72 22.43 3.91 8.93
N PRO A 73 23.54 3.15 8.94
CA PRO A 73 23.94 2.29 7.81
C PRO A 73 22.87 1.26 7.41
N ASP A 74 22.10 0.75 8.37
CA ASP A 74 21.05 -0.22 8.11
C ASP A 74 19.87 0.37 7.34
N GLN A 75 19.47 1.61 7.65
CA GLN A 75 18.43 2.33 6.92
C GLN A 75 18.85 2.59 5.47
N MET A 76 20.13 2.98 5.27
CA MET A 76 20.69 3.19 3.94
C MET A 76 20.69 1.89 3.11
N LYS A 77 21.16 0.77 3.69
CA LYS A 77 21.18 -0.54 3.03
C LYS A 77 19.78 -1.02 2.66
N LEU A 78 18.81 -0.85 3.56
CA LEU A 78 17.41 -1.22 3.30
C LEU A 78 16.84 -0.41 2.14
N MET A 79 17.07 0.90 2.14
CA MET A 79 16.61 1.78 1.06
C MET A 79 17.26 1.43 -0.29
N ALA A 80 18.56 1.10 -0.29
CA ALA A 80 19.25 0.63 -1.48
C ALA A 80 18.63 -0.67 -2.04
N SER A 81 18.25 -1.61 -1.15
CA SER A 81 17.55 -2.84 -1.54
C SER A 81 16.15 -2.54 -2.09
N ALA A 82 15.41 -1.62 -1.45
CA ALA A 82 14.08 -1.22 -1.87
C ALA A 82 14.08 -0.62 -3.30
N LEU A 83 15.04 0.25 -3.62
CA LEU A 83 15.16 0.81 -4.97
C LEU A 83 15.42 -0.27 -6.02
N LYS A 84 16.23 -1.28 -5.69
CA LYS A 84 16.47 -2.42 -6.59
C LYS A 84 15.20 -3.23 -6.86
N THR A 85 14.31 -3.41 -5.87
CA THR A 85 13.01 -4.09 -6.05
C THR A 85 12.17 -3.45 -7.16
N ILE A 86 12.23 -2.13 -7.29
CA ILE A 86 11.53 -1.37 -8.35
C ILE A 86 12.43 -1.03 -9.54
N ARG A 87 13.57 -1.72 -9.68
CA ARG A 87 14.55 -1.55 -10.78
C ARG A 87 15.02 -0.09 -10.94
N LEU A 88 15.24 0.58 -9.82
CA LEU A 88 15.91 1.86 -9.75
C LEU A 88 17.31 1.70 -9.18
N ASP A 89 18.22 2.53 -9.65
CA ASP A 89 19.56 2.65 -9.10
C ASP A 89 19.45 3.20 -7.66
N PRO A 90 20.37 2.85 -6.74
CA PRO A 90 20.30 3.24 -5.33
C PRO A 90 20.68 4.72 -5.11
N VAL A 91 20.25 5.60 -5.99
CA VAL A 91 20.54 7.04 -5.98
C VAL A 91 19.28 7.85 -6.28
N ILE A 92 19.02 8.88 -5.47
CA ILE A 92 17.98 9.87 -5.73
C ILE A 92 18.63 11.25 -5.80
N ASN A 93 18.56 11.88 -6.96
CA ASN A 93 19.03 13.24 -7.16
C ASN A 93 17.99 14.24 -6.66
N VAL A 94 18.46 15.31 -6.05
CA VAL A 94 17.65 16.42 -5.57
C VAL A 94 18.10 17.69 -6.27
N VAL A 95 17.16 18.36 -6.93
CA VAL A 95 17.39 19.63 -7.64
C VAL A 95 16.61 20.74 -6.96
N LEU A 96 17.32 21.74 -6.46
CA LEU A 96 16.77 22.97 -5.93
C LEU A 96 16.89 24.05 -7.02
N PRO A 97 15.78 24.41 -7.68
CA PRO A 97 15.83 25.38 -8.78
C PRO A 97 16.18 26.78 -8.28
N GLU A 98 16.67 27.61 -9.20
CA GLU A 98 16.97 29.01 -8.94
C GLU A 98 15.76 29.77 -8.36
N ASP A 99 16.05 30.57 -7.33
CA ASP A 99 15.09 31.45 -6.68
C ASP A 99 15.79 32.76 -6.26
N LYS A 100 15.20 33.89 -6.64
CA LYS A 100 15.64 35.26 -6.26
C LYS A 100 17.16 35.50 -6.42
N GLY A 101 17.73 35.15 -7.59
CA GLY A 101 19.15 35.39 -7.92
C GLY A 101 20.14 34.36 -7.32
N ARG A 102 19.65 33.23 -6.79
CA ARG A 102 20.50 32.12 -6.33
C ARG A 102 20.60 31.05 -7.42
N ARG A 103 21.82 30.63 -7.76
CA ARG A 103 22.06 29.52 -8.72
C ARG A 103 21.36 28.23 -8.29
N THR A 104 20.91 27.46 -9.27
CA THR A 104 20.43 26.08 -9.09
C THR A 104 21.43 25.27 -8.29
N ARG A 105 20.95 24.53 -7.28
CA ARG A 105 21.76 23.62 -6.48
C ARG A 105 21.32 22.19 -6.72
N THR A 106 22.29 21.30 -6.81
CA THR A 106 22.05 19.87 -6.96
C THR A 106 22.73 19.13 -5.82
N GLY A 107 22.14 17.99 -5.46
CA GLY A 107 22.67 17.05 -4.49
C GLY A 107 22.10 15.68 -4.80
N HIS A 108 22.62 14.65 -4.15
CA HIS A 108 22.09 13.30 -4.32
C HIS A 108 22.11 12.57 -2.97
N LEU A 109 21.15 11.67 -2.84
CA LEU A 109 21.11 10.62 -1.83
C LEU A 109 21.71 9.38 -2.49
N ASP A 110 22.91 8.94 -2.09
CA ASP A 110 23.48 7.66 -2.53
C ASP A 110 23.35 6.66 -1.38
N PHE A 111 22.44 5.70 -1.52
CA PHE A 111 22.14 4.73 -0.47
C PHE A 111 23.16 3.59 -0.41
N HIS A 112 23.98 3.41 -1.45
CA HIS A 112 25.07 2.44 -1.44
C HIS A 112 26.29 2.99 -0.69
N GLN A 113 26.59 4.26 -0.91
CA GLN A 113 27.73 4.95 -0.28
C GLN A 113 27.36 5.66 1.02
N GLY A 114 26.07 5.75 1.36
CA GLY A 114 25.58 6.45 2.54
C GLY A 114 25.72 7.98 2.43
N VAL A 115 25.68 8.53 1.22
CA VAL A 115 25.86 9.97 0.97
C VAL A 115 24.52 10.68 1.03
N LEU A 116 24.46 11.76 1.81
CA LEU A 116 23.32 12.68 1.86
C LEU A 116 23.60 13.96 1.04
N PRO A 117 22.56 14.64 0.54
CA PRO A 117 22.72 15.92 -0.12
C PRO A 117 23.22 16.97 0.87
N ARG A 118 24.32 17.66 0.51
CA ARG A 118 24.93 18.73 1.33
C ARG A 118 24.15 20.04 1.21
N PHE A 119 22.90 20.05 1.69
CA PHE A 119 22.10 21.27 1.81
C PHE A 119 22.04 21.71 3.27
N SER A 120 21.96 23.02 3.50
CA SER A 120 21.76 23.55 4.85
C SER A 120 20.35 23.19 5.34
N PRO A 121 20.18 22.73 6.59
CA PRO A 121 18.86 22.42 7.16
C PRO A 121 17.90 23.63 7.21
N ALA A 122 18.45 24.86 7.22
CA ALA A 122 17.68 26.11 7.20
C ALA A 122 17.25 26.54 5.79
N MET A 123 17.65 25.81 4.75
CA MET A 123 17.35 26.15 3.37
C MET A 123 15.89 25.85 3.02
N SER A 124 15.28 26.73 2.21
CA SER A 124 13.97 26.44 1.64
C SER A 124 14.05 25.31 0.62
N ILE A 125 13.28 24.25 0.86
CA ILE A 125 13.12 23.10 -0.04
C ILE A 125 11.75 23.08 -0.74
N ALA A 126 10.98 24.18 -0.63
CA ALA A 126 9.60 24.26 -1.14
C ALA A 126 9.48 24.02 -2.66
N ARG A 127 10.57 24.22 -3.41
CA ARG A 127 10.62 23.98 -4.88
C ARG A 127 11.48 22.79 -5.27
N ALA A 128 11.93 21.98 -4.29
CA ALA A 128 12.78 20.83 -4.57
C ALA A 128 12.09 19.87 -5.54
N ARG A 129 12.88 19.36 -6.49
CA ARG A 129 12.52 18.33 -7.45
C ARG A 129 13.41 17.12 -7.21
N PHE A 130 12.90 15.95 -7.57
CA PHE A 130 13.57 14.67 -7.35
C PHE A 130 13.69 13.95 -8.68
N GLU A 131 14.85 13.35 -8.93
CA GLU A 131 15.12 12.53 -10.10
C GLU A 131 15.74 11.21 -9.63
N CYS A 132 15.05 10.10 -9.90
CA CYS A 132 15.62 8.77 -9.70
C CYS A 132 16.57 8.44 -10.86
N ALA A 133 17.31 7.34 -10.75
CA ALA A 133 18.09 6.82 -11.86
C ALA A 133 17.71 5.37 -12.16
N ARG A 134 17.77 4.97 -13.43
CA ARG A 134 17.60 3.59 -13.88
C ARG A 134 18.62 3.32 -14.97
N ALA A 135 19.52 2.36 -14.74
CA ALA A 135 20.59 2.06 -15.67
C ALA A 135 21.41 3.31 -16.05
N GLY A 136 21.60 4.23 -15.09
CA GLY A 136 22.32 5.50 -15.28
C GLY A 136 21.50 6.64 -15.88
N GLU A 137 20.30 6.38 -16.41
CA GLU A 137 19.43 7.43 -16.95
C GLU A 137 18.60 8.09 -15.85
N LYS A 138 18.56 9.43 -15.85
CA LYS A 138 17.78 10.21 -14.88
C LYS A 138 16.31 10.25 -15.25
N ILE A 139 15.46 9.90 -14.30
CA ILE A 139 14.01 9.85 -14.45
C ILE A 139 13.40 10.83 -13.43
N PRO A 140 12.70 11.90 -13.87
CA PRO A 140 11.95 12.76 -12.97
C PRO A 140 10.95 11.94 -12.14
N LEU A 141 10.75 12.29 -10.87
CA LEU A 141 9.82 11.58 -9.97
C LEU A 141 8.40 11.43 -10.56
N GLN A 142 7.95 12.41 -11.34
CA GLN A 142 6.64 12.42 -11.99
C GLN A 142 6.54 11.43 -13.17
N ALA A 143 7.68 10.97 -13.70
CA ALA A 143 7.73 10.01 -14.79
C ALA A 143 7.78 8.55 -14.29
N LEU A 144 7.89 8.33 -12.98
CA LEU A 144 7.69 7.00 -12.39
C LEU A 144 6.21 6.59 -12.50
N SER A 145 5.96 5.29 -12.60
CA SER A 145 4.60 4.77 -12.48
C SER A 145 4.02 5.08 -11.09
N GLY A 146 2.69 5.14 -10.99
CA GLY A 146 2.00 5.39 -9.72
C GLY A 146 2.42 4.41 -8.62
N GLY A 147 2.59 3.13 -8.97
CA GLY A 147 3.04 2.09 -8.06
C GLY A 147 4.49 2.23 -7.62
N GLU A 148 5.43 2.52 -8.54
CA GLU A 148 6.84 2.76 -8.19
C GLU A 148 6.97 3.94 -7.25
N ARG A 149 6.21 5.03 -7.50
CA ARG A 149 6.21 6.21 -6.66
C ARG A 149 5.60 5.94 -5.28
N ALA A 150 4.50 5.19 -5.22
CA ALA A 150 3.89 4.79 -3.95
C ALA A 150 4.84 3.91 -3.13
N TYR A 151 5.46 2.92 -3.76
CA TYR A 151 6.46 2.05 -3.12
C TYR A 151 7.67 2.87 -2.63
N LEU A 152 8.19 3.77 -3.47
CA LEU A 152 9.31 4.65 -3.11
C LEU A 152 8.97 5.52 -1.90
N LEU A 153 7.79 6.14 -1.88
CA LEU A 153 7.32 6.97 -0.77
C LEU A 153 7.22 6.14 0.52
N LEU A 154 6.60 4.96 0.43
CA LEU A 154 6.43 4.03 1.56
C LEU A 154 7.78 3.65 2.17
N MET A 155 8.74 3.22 1.33
CA MET A 155 10.06 2.78 1.78
C MET A 155 10.92 3.93 2.33
N LEU A 156 10.86 5.12 1.72
CA LEU A 156 11.51 6.32 2.26
C LEU A 156 10.93 6.70 3.63
N ALA A 157 9.60 6.64 3.78
CA ALA A 157 8.94 6.93 5.05
C ALA A 157 9.39 5.94 6.14
N PHE A 158 9.40 4.65 5.83
CA PHE A 158 9.81 3.60 6.75
C PHE A 158 11.27 3.71 7.16
N CYS A 159 12.15 3.98 6.19
CA CYS A 159 13.58 4.10 6.46
C CYS A 159 13.92 5.34 7.27
N PHE A 160 13.25 6.47 7.07
CA PHE A 160 13.80 7.77 7.50
C PHE A 160 12.86 8.63 8.36
N CYS A 161 11.58 8.29 8.48
CA CYS A 161 10.59 9.14 9.15
C CYS A 161 10.04 8.57 10.46
N LEU A 162 10.40 7.33 10.82
CA LEU A 162 9.86 6.64 11.99
C LEU A 162 10.79 6.83 13.21
N PRO A 163 10.38 7.60 14.25
CA PRO A 163 11.14 7.71 15.49
C PRO A 163 10.82 6.54 16.44
N VAL A 164 11.62 6.40 17.49
CA VAL A 164 11.38 5.42 18.56
C VAL A 164 10.08 5.75 19.30
N ASN A 165 9.29 4.73 19.62
CA ASN A 165 8.04 4.76 20.35
C ASN A 165 6.97 5.65 19.68
N ALA A 166 6.71 5.43 18.40
CA ALA A 166 5.78 6.23 17.61
C ALA A 166 4.48 5.48 17.28
N LEU A 167 3.40 6.24 17.12
CA LEU A 167 2.15 5.79 16.52
C LEU A 167 2.19 6.07 15.02
N VAL A 168 2.14 5.03 14.20
CA VAL A 168 2.13 5.11 12.74
C VAL A 168 0.73 4.81 12.24
N LEU A 169 0.14 5.74 11.50
CA LEU A 169 -1.16 5.59 10.86
C LEU A 169 -0.92 5.46 9.35
N LEU A 170 -1.39 4.37 8.76
CA LEU A 170 -1.32 4.11 7.32
C LEU A 170 -2.75 4.07 6.77
N ASP A 171 -3.06 4.97 5.83
CA ASP A 171 -4.35 5.03 5.14
C ASP A 171 -4.16 4.47 3.72
N GLU A 172 -4.74 3.30 3.46
CA GLU A 172 -4.64 2.51 2.23
C GLU A 172 -3.21 2.48 1.65
N PRO A 173 -2.18 2.03 2.40
CA PRO A 173 -0.80 2.02 1.91
C PRO A 173 -0.60 1.17 0.63
N GLU A 174 -1.55 0.29 0.31
CA GLU A 174 -1.60 -0.50 -0.91
C GLU A 174 -1.98 0.27 -2.17
N THR A 175 -2.53 1.48 -2.06
CA THR A 175 -3.09 2.19 -3.22
C THR A 175 -2.02 2.32 -4.31
N SER A 176 -2.31 1.80 -5.51
CA SER A 176 -1.40 1.74 -6.66
C SER A 176 -0.21 0.77 -6.57
N LEU A 177 0.01 0.08 -5.44
CA LEU A 177 1.09 -0.91 -5.31
C LEU A 177 0.79 -2.16 -6.14
N HIS A 178 1.84 -2.73 -6.73
CA HIS A 178 1.79 -4.06 -7.33
C HIS A 178 1.41 -5.11 -6.27
N PRO A 179 0.59 -6.13 -6.58
CA PRO A 179 0.17 -7.16 -5.62
C PRO A 179 1.31 -7.80 -4.83
N GLU A 180 2.43 -8.10 -5.51
CA GLU A 180 3.63 -8.65 -4.87
C GLU A 180 4.18 -7.71 -3.78
N TRP A 181 4.17 -6.39 -4.02
CA TRP A 181 4.65 -5.43 -3.03
C TRP A 181 3.67 -5.26 -1.87
N GLN A 182 2.37 -5.45 -2.10
CA GLN A 182 1.38 -5.49 -1.01
C GLN A 182 1.66 -6.65 -0.05
N LEU A 183 2.13 -7.80 -0.57
CA LEU A 183 2.50 -8.97 0.22
C LEU A 183 3.83 -8.83 0.98
N THR A 184 4.71 -7.93 0.56
CA THR A 184 6.06 -7.82 1.16
C THR A 184 6.30 -6.53 1.93
N ALA A 185 5.63 -5.43 1.62
CA ALA A 185 5.97 -4.13 2.18
C ALA A 185 5.73 -4.04 3.69
N MET A 186 4.64 -4.64 4.20
CA MET A 186 4.34 -4.60 5.63
C MET A 186 5.26 -5.51 6.44
N SER A 187 5.57 -6.71 5.93
CA SER A 187 6.56 -7.58 6.59
C SER A 187 7.94 -6.93 6.63
N GLN A 188 8.34 -6.23 5.57
CA GLN A 188 9.57 -5.42 5.54
C GLN A 188 9.55 -4.29 6.59
N LEU A 189 8.42 -3.59 6.76
CA LEU A 189 8.26 -2.57 7.80
C LEU A 189 8.45 -3.16 9.19
N LEU A 190 7.78 -4.28 9.49
CA LEU A 190 7.84 -4.90 10.81
C LEU A 190 9.24 -5.40 11.13
N GLN A 191 9.91 -6.04 10.16
CA GLN A 191 11.30 -6.46 10.29
C GLN A 191 12.24 -5.26 10.51
N LEU A 192 12.01 -4.14 9.81
CA LEU A 192 12.78 -2.91 10.00
C LEU A 192 12.56 -2.33 11.40
N ALA A 193 11.30 -2.24 11.84
CA ALA A 193 10.92 -1.70 13.12
C ALA A 193 11.53 -2.50 14.28
N ASP A 194 11.53 -3.83 14.17
CA ASP A 194 12.13 -4.74 15.14
C ASP A 194 13.67 -4.61 15.14
N LYS A 195 14.30 -4.66 13.96
CA LYS A 195 15.76 -4.52 13.81
C LYS A 195 16.28 -3.20 14.38
N LEU A 196 15.55 -2.10 14.15
CA LEU A 196 15.88 -0.77 14.66
C LEU A 196 15.36 -0.51 16.09
N ARG A 197 14.70 -1.50 16.72
CA ARG A 197 14.11 -1.41 18.06
C ARG A 197 13.24 -0.16 18.25
N LEU A 198 12.45 0.15 17.23
CA LEU A 198 11.67 1.38 17.21
C LEU A 198 10.46 1.32 18.14
N GLY A 199 9.97 0.15 18.56
CA GLY A 199 8.82 0.06 19.47
C GLY A 199 7.58 0.76 18.91
N LEU A 200 7.23 0.49 17.64
CA LEU A 200 6.15 1.17 16.94
C LEU A 200 4.79 0.54 17.25
N THR A 201 3.75 1.38 17.34
CA THR A 201 2.36 0.94 17.17
C THR A 201 1.89 1.37 15.79
N ILE A 202 1.50 0.41 14.95
CA ILE A 202 1.09 0.67 13.57
C ILE A 202 -0.41 0.35 13.43
N VAL A 203 -1.18 1.31 12.92
CA VAL A 203 -2.60 1.15 12.59
C VAL A 203 -2.75 1.31 11.09
N ILE A 204 -3.31 0.29 10.44
CA ILE A 204 -3.46 0.23 9.00
C ILE A 204 -4.96 0.21 8.67
N ALA A 205 -5.42 1.20 7.91
CA ALA A 205 -6.70 1.12 7.21
C ALA A 205 -6.43 0.56 5.82
N THR A 206 -7.05 -0.56 5.48
CA THR A 206 -6.80 -1.26 4.21
C THR A 206 -8.06 -1.98 3.74
N HIS A 207 -8.23 -2.03 2.42
CA HIS A 207 -9.20 -2.87 1.74
C HIS A 207 -8.54 -4.06 1.03
N SER A 208 -7.22 -4.21 1.18
CA SER A 208 -6.46 -5.26 0.51
C SER A 208 -6.39 -6.55 1.35
N PRO A 209 -6.91 -7.68 0.83
CA PRO A 209 -6.70 -8.98 1.46
C PRO A 209 -5.22 -9.38 1.46
N LEU A 210 -4.41 -8.86 0.52
CA LEU A 210 -2.98 -9.15 0.44
C LEU A 210 -2.19 -8.47 1.57
N VAL A 211 -2.56 -7.24 1.94
CA VAL A 211 -1.97 -6.57 3.10
C VAL A 211 -2.28 -7.36 4.37
N VAL A 212 -3.54 -7.75 4.57
CA VAL A 212 -3.93 -8.56 5.74
C VAL A 212 -3.19 -9.90 5.78
N ALA A 213 -3.06 -10.60 4.65
CA ALA A 213 -2.32 -11.86 4.56
C ALA A 213 -0.81 -11.72 4.81
N SER A 214 -0.25 -10.51 4.72
CA SER A 214 1.20 -10.27 4.84
C SER A 214 1.69 -9.99 6.26
N VAL A 215 0.77 -9.74 7.19
CA VAL A 215 1.10 -9.32 8.55
C VAL A 215 1.09 -10.52 9.50
N PRO A 216 2.16 -10.80 10.27
CA PRO A 216 2.20 -11.91 11.22
C PRO A 216 1.10 -11.83 12.28
N ASN A 217 0.48 -12.97 12.58
CA ASN A 217 -0.65 -13.06 13.52
C ASN A 217 -0.26 -12.63 14.94
N GLU A 218 0.92 -13.03 15.41
CA GLU A 218 1.46 -12.66 16.73
C GLU A 218 1.73 -11.16 16.93
N ALA A 219 1.86 -10.41 15.83
CA ALA A 219 2.18 -9.00 15.82
C ALA A 219 0.98 -8.12 15.41
N SER A 220 -0.22 -8.70 15.25
CA SER A 220 -1.37 -7.96 14.73
C SER A 220 -2.70 -8.30 15.37
N LEU A 221 -3.57 -7.30 15.36
CA LEU A 221 -4.98 -7.43 15.67
C LEU A 221 -5.76 -6.91 14.49
N VAL A 222 -6.90 -7.54 14.22
CA VAL A 222 -7.80 -7.15 13.13
C VAL A 222 -9.08 -6.60 13.71
N CYS A 223 -9.60 -5.53 13.11
CA CYS A 223 -10.88 -4.93 13.43
C CYS A 223 -11.68 -4.75 12.14
N GLU A 224 -12.91 -5.22 12.12
CA GLU A 224 -13.87 -4.95 11.05
C GLU A 224 -14.49 -3.58 11.28
N PHE A 225 -14.51 -2.70 10.28
CA PHE A 225 -15.11 -1.38 10.39
C PHE A 225 -15.94 -1.07 9.13
N PRO A 226 -17.14 -0.45 9.25
CA PRO A 226 -17.82 -0.02 10.47
C PRO A 226 -18.66 -1.12 11.15
N ALA A 227 -18.66 -2.35 10.61
CA ALA A 227 -19.48 -3.45 11.10
C ALA A 227 -19.10 -3.91 12.53
N GLY A 228 -17.84 -3.74 12.92
CA GLY A 228 -17.31 -4.04 14.24
C GLY A 228 -16.60 -2.86 14.89
N ASN A 229 -16.27 -3.00 16.17
CA ASN A 229 -15.47 -2.04 16.93
C ASN A 229 -14.50 -2.72 17.91
N ARG A 230 -14.24 -4.02 17.72
CA ARG A 230 -13.38 -4.82 18.59
C ARG A 230 -12.19 -5.32 17.79
N TRP A 231 -11.01 -5.12 18.38
CA TRP A 231 -9.77 -5.72 17.93
C TRP A 231 -9.71 -7.18 18.39
N ALA A 232 -9.43 -8.09 17.46
CA ALA A 232 -9.31 -9.52 17.73
C ALA A 232 -8.09 -10.09 17.03
N ASN A 233 -7.48 -11.12 17.63
CA ASN A 233 -6.50 -11.95 16.92
C ASN A 233 -7.24 -12.76 15.86
N LYS A 234 -6.71 -12.76 14.63
CA LYS A 234 -7.17 -13.65 13.56
C LYS A 234 -5.94 -14.32 12.94
N GLU A 235 -6.07 -15.61 12.63
CA GLU A 235 -5.02 -16.38 11.97
C GLU A 235 -5.14 -16.23 10.45
N LEU A 236 -4.68 -15.09 9.92
CA LEU A 236 -4.82 -14.76 8.47
C LEU A 236 -3.48 -14.66 7.74
N PHE A 237 -2.36 -14.60 8.46
CA PHE A 237 -1.03 -14.58 7.87
C PHE A 237 -0.80 -15.78 6.95
N GLY A 238 -0.38 -15.52 5.70
CA GLY A 238 -0.07 -16.55 4.70
C GLY A 238 -1.28 -17.19 4.03
N HIS A 239 -2.51 -16.81 4.38
CA HIS A 239 -3.71 -17.27 3.70
C HIS A 239 -3.80 -16.71 2.27
N THR A 240 -4.55 -17.41 1.41
CA THR A 240 -4.84 -16.90 0.05
C THR A 240 -5.74 -15.68 0.12
N ALA A 241 -5.70 -14.84 -0.93
CA ALA A 241 -6.59 -13.69 -1.03
C ALA A 241 -8.07 -14.10 -0.92
N ASP A 242 -8.46 -15.20 -1.55
CA ASP A 242 -9.82 -15.75 -1.50
C ASP A 242 -10.26 -16.09 -0.08
N THR A 243 -9.41 -16.74 0.71
CA THR A 243 -9.72 -17.07 2.11
C THR A 243 -9.87 -15.81 2.96
N VAL A 244 -8.96 -14.85 2.82
CA VAL A 244 -9.05 -13.58 3.55
C VAL A 244 -10.29 -12.79 3.13
N LEU A 245 -10.62 -12.76 1.84
CA LEU A 245 -11.84 -12.13 1.32
C LEU A 245 -13.09 -12.73 1.97
N ALA A 246 -13.18 -14.05 2.08
CA ALA A 246 -14.31 -14.71 2.70
C ALA A 246 -14.38 -14.46 4.22
N GLU A 247 -13.27 -14.67 4.94
CA GLU A 247 -13.26 -14.68 6.41
C GLU A 247 -13.20 -13.27 7.04
N GLN A 248 -12.58 -12.31 6.36
CA GLN A 248 -12.38 -10.96 6.87
C GLN A 248 -13.27 -9.92 6.18
N PHE A 249 -13.52 -10.06 4.88
CA PHE A 249 -14.28 -9.08 4.11
C PHE A 249 -15.72 -9.53 3.81
N GLY A 250 -16.10 -10.75 4.18
CA GLY A 250 -17.43 -11.31 3.92
C GLY A 250 -17.73 -11.53 2.44
N VAL A 251 -16.70 -11.57 1.60
CA VAL A 251 -16.81 -11.79 0.14
C VAL A 251 -16.75 -13.29 -0.12
N ILE A 252 -17.92 -13.90 -0.31
CA ILE A 252 -18.09 -15.37 -0.45
C ILE A 252 -17.31 -15.93 -1.65
N SER A 253 -17.19 -15.16 -2.73
CA SER A 253 -16.49 -15.56 -3.95
C SER A 253 -15.94 -14.33 -4.67
N PRO A 254 -14.69 -14.36 -5.17
CA PRO A 254 -14.13 -13.28 -5.98
C PRO A 254 -14.63 -13.30 -7.44
N ARG A 255 -15.46 -14.27 -7.83
CA ARG A 255 -16.01 -14.36 -9.19
C ARG A 255 -17.12 -13.35 -9.42
N SER A 256 -17.31 -12.98 -10.69
CA SER A 256 -18.43 -12.14 -11.12
C SER A 256 -19.78 -12.76 -10.67
N PRO A 257 -20.69 -11.96 -10.10
CA PRO A 257 -22.02 -12.42 -9.68
C PRO A 257 -22.80 -13.08 -10.83
N GLU A 258 -22.67 -12.56 -12.06
CA GLU A 258 -23.34 -13.07 -13.25
C GLU A 258 -22.88 -14.49 -13.60
N VAL A 259 -21.58 -14.75 -13.50
CA VAL A 259 -21.02 -16.10 -13.70
C VAL A 259 -21.51 -17.06 -12.62
N LEU A 260 -21.55 -16.61 -11.36
CA LEU A 260 -22.04 -17.42 -10.25
C LEU A 260 -23.52 -17.79 -10.42
N GLN A 261 -24.35 -16.82 -10.83
CA GLN A 261 -25.78 -17.05 -11.06
C GLN A 261 -25.99 -18.06 -12.19
N ALA A 262 -25.33 -17.89 -13.34
CA ALA A 262 -25.47 -18.81 -14.47
C ALA A 262 -25.04 -20.25 -14.11
N LEU A 263 -23.99 -20.41 -13.31
CA LEU A 263 -23.57 -21.71 -12.77
C LEU A 263 -24.63 -22.29 -11.83
N GLN A 264 -25.16 -21.49 -10.91
CA GLN A 264 -26.19 -21.92 -9.97
C GLN A 264 -27.48 -22.35 -10.69
N ASP A 265 -27.90 -21.63 -11.74
CA ASP A 265 -29.07 -21.99 -12.54
C ASP A 265 -28.89 -23.36 -13.21
N CYS A 266 -27.71 -23.58 -13.82
CA CYS A 266 -27.37 -24.87 -14.42
C CYS A 266 -27.36 -26.00 -13.38
N LEU A 267 -26.73 -25.80 -12.23
CA LEU A 267 -26.65 -26.79 -11.16
C LEU A 267 -28.03 -27.09 -10.55
N THR A 268 -28.87 -26.07 -10.39
CA THR A 268 -30.24 -26.21 -9.88
C THR A 268 -31.06 -27.10 -10.82
N LEU A 269 -31.03 -26.82 -12.12
CA LEU A 269 -31.74 -27.63 -13.13
C LEU A 269 -31.24 -29.07 -13.20
N ILE A 270 -29.93 -29.31 -13.06
CA ILE A 270 -29.39 -30.68 -12.94
C ILE A 270 -29.93 -31.36 -11.67
N SER A 271 -29.85 -30.67 -10.52
CA SER A 271 -30.26 -31.23 -9.22
C SER A 271 -31.75 -31.52 -9.13
N SER A 272 -32.59 -30.76 -9.85
CA SER A 272 -34.03 -30.96 -9.92
C SER A 272 -34.47 -32.01 -10.95
N GLY A 273 -33.52 -32.71 -11.58
CA GLY A 273 -33.80 -33.71 -12.61
C GLY A 273 -34.13 -33.13 -14.01
N ASN A 274 -34.03 -31.82 -14.19
CA ASN A 274 -34.31 -31.11 -15.44
C ASN A 274 -33.03 -30.90 -16.30
N GLY A 275 -31.99 -31.72 -16.10
CA GLY A 275 -30.69 -31.59 -16.75
C GLY A 275 -30.65 -31.85 -18.27
N ASN A 276 -31.81 -32.03 -18.91
CA ASN A 276 -31.98 -32.16 -20.37
C ASN A 276 -33.15 -31.29 -20.89
N SER A 277 -33.67 -30.36 -20.09
CA SER A 277 -34.80 -29.53 -20.50
C SER A 277 -34.37 -28.39 -21.43
N THR A 278 -35.31 -27.79 -22.15
CA THR A 278 -35.06 -26.62 -23.00
C THR A 278 -34.46 -25.47 -22.20
N GLU A 279 -34.95 -25.29 -20.96
CA GLU A 279 -34.48 -24.29 -20.00
C GLU A 279 -33.02 -24.55 -19.62
N PHE A 280 -32.62 -25.81 -19.43
CA PHE A 280 -31.23 -26.16 -19.15
C PHE A 280 -30.31 -25.88 -20.33
N HIS A 281 -30.75 -26.18 -21.56
CA HIS A 281 -29.97 -25.84 -22.75
C HIS A 281 -29.83 -24.32 -22.94
N GLN A 282 -30.85 -23.53 -22.60
CA GLN A 282 -30.77 -22.07 -22.57
C GLN A 282 -29.80 -21.57 -21.49
N ALA A 283 -29.86 -22.13 -20.28
CA ALA A 283 -28.95 -21.78 -19.18
C ALA A 283 -27.49 -22.11 -19.52
N ILE A 284 -27.22 -23.27 -20.14
CA ILE A 284 -25.89 -23.62 -20.65
C ILE A 284 -25.45 -22.64 -21.74
N ALA A 285 -26.30 -22.32 -22.70
CA ALA A 285 -25.95 -21.39 -23.78
C ALA A 285 -25.60 -20.00 -23.22
N TYR A 286 -26.31 -19.55 -22.19
CA TYR A 286 -25.99 -18.32 -21.47
C TYR A 286 -24.65 -18.42 -20.74
N LEU A 287 -24.39 -19.49 -19.99
CA LEU A 287 -23.11 -19.74 -19.32
C LEU A 287 -21.94 -19.80 -20.30
N ASP A 288 -22.12 -20.46 -21.44
CA ASP A 288 -21.09 -20.58 -22.49
C ASP A 288 -20.86 -19.25 -23.22
N SER A 289 -21.82 -18.33 -23.24
CA SER A 289 -21.64 -16.99 -23.82
C SER A 289 -20.55 -16.16 -23.12
N PHE A 290 -20.24 -16.48 -21.86
CA PHE A 290 -19.13 -15.88 -21.12
C PHE A 290 -17.75 -16.35 -21.59
N ASN A 291 -17.68 -17.37 -22.47
CA ASN A 291 -16.44 -17.91 -23.02
C ASN A 291 -15.39 -18.28 -21.96
N LEU A 292 -15.85 -18.85 -20.84
CA LEU A 292 -14.97 -19.22 -19.72
C LEU A 292 -14.00 -20.33 -20.13
N ASN A 293 -12.71 -19.99 -20.18
CA ASN A 293 -11.61 -20.91 -20.39
C ASN A 293 -10.81 -21.06 -19.08
N LEU A 294 -11.21 -22.04 -18.27
CA LEU A 294 -10.60 -22.29 -16.96
C LEU A 294 -9.44 -23.27 -17.10
N ALA A 295 -8.33 -23.02 -16.39
CA ALA A 295 -7.25 -23.99 -16.24
C ALA A 295 -7.68 -25.17 -15.37
N GLU A 296 -7.05 -26.34 -15.52
CA GLU A 296 -7.38 -27.54 -14.72
C GLU A 296 -7.18 -27.36 -13.21
N SER A 297 -6.31 -26.41 -12.82
CA SER A 297 -6.07 -26.03 -11.43
C SER A 297 -7.18 -25.18 -10.83
N ASP A 298 -8.08 -24.62 -11.63
CA ASP A 298 -9.20 -23.81 -11.14
C ASP A 298 -10.22 -24.71 -10.42
N PRO A 299 -10.67 -24.35 -9.19
CA PRO A 299 -11.63 -25.14 -8.43
C PRO A 299 -12.96 -25.43 -9.15
N LEU A 300 -13.40 -24.59 -10.09
CA LEU A 300 -14.63 -24.80 -10.87
C LEU A 300 -14.43 -25.58 -12.15
N TYR A 301 -13.19 -25.90 -12.55
CA TYR A 301 -12.92 -26.59 -13.81
C TYR A 301 -13.78 -27.85 -13.97
N ARG A 302 -13.79 -28.71 -12.94
CA ARG A 302 -14.56 -29.97 -12.94
C ARG A 302 -16.06 -29.74 -12.97
N THR A 303 -16.54 -28.73 -12.24
CA THR A 303 -17.96 -28.36 -12.19
C THR A 303 -18.44 -27.92 -13.57
N LEU A 304 -17.70 -27.00 -14.22
CA LEU A 304 -18.02 -26.51 -15.55
C LEU A 304 -17.97 -27.63 -16.60
N ALA A 305 -16.94 -28.49 -16.53
CA ALA A 305 -16.83 -29.65 -17.41
C ALA A 305 -18.02 -30.61 -17.24
N THR A 306 -18.48 -30.82 -16.00
CA THR A 306 -19.62 -31.68 -15.69
C THR A 306 -20.91 -31.09 -16.26
N ILE A 307 -21.19 -29.80 -16.04
CA ILE A 307 -22.36 -29.10 -16.60
C ILE A 307 -22.39 -29.25 -18.13
N ARG A 308 -21.26 -28.96 -18.81
CA ARG A 308 -21.14 -29.10 -20.26
C ARG A 308 -21.35 -30.53 -20.75
N ARG A 309 -20.90 -31.53 -19.97
CA ARG A 309 -21.13 -32.96 -20.30
C ARG A 309 -22.61 -33.31 -20.24
N PHE A 310 -23.34 -32.83 -19.24
CA PHE A 310 -24.80 -33.02 -19.16
C PHE A 310 -25.50 -32.42 -20.40
N GLY A 311 -25.13 -31.19 -20.79
CA GLY A 311 -25.70 -30.56 -21.98
C GLY A 311 -25.41 -31.27 -23.31
N ARG A 312 -24.36 -32.10 -23.39
CA ARG A 312 -24.02 -32.90 -24.58
C ARG A 312 -24.71 -34.25 -24.62
N ASN A 313 -24.95 -34.87 -23.46
CA ASN A 313 -25.58 -36.20 -23.35
C ASN A 313 -27.10 -36.17 -23.50
N GLY A 314 -27.73 -35.00 -23.54
CA GLY A 314 -29.17 -34.81 -23.78
C GLY A 314 -29.57 -34.66 -25.25
N LYS A 315 -28.64 -34.86 -26.21
CA LYS A 315 -28.92 -34.88 -27.65
C LYS A 315 -29.18 -36.28 -28.19
#